data_AF-A0A7K4G3H8-F1
#
_entry.id   AF-A0A7K4G3H8-F1
#
_cell.length_a   1.000
_cell.length_b   1.000
_cell.length_c   1.000
_cell.angle_alpha   90.00
_cell.angle_beta   90.00
_cell.angle_gamma   90.00
#
_symmetry.space_group_name_H-M   'P 1'
#
loop_
_entity.id
_entity.type
_entity.pdbx_description
1 polymer ?
#
loop_
_entity_poly.entity_id
_entity_poly.type
_entity_poly.pdbx_seq_one_letter_code
_entity_poly.pdbx_strand_id
1 'polypeptide(L)'
;MAEFKLQGSGGYIIADLTEEQAKKADLGVGKLFLAPIGKLEEQKMSKHYCKNCESEFNSPPKIHLEENTDEQVADNLILVERGQYTCQQCSSIIGEYRVFKKQDESSDIGNARPSQ
;
A
#
# COMPACT_ATOMS: atom_id res chain seq x y z
N MET A 1 10.99 -15.69 7.62
CA MET A 1 10.46 -14.33 7.39
C MET A 1 11.29 -13.76 6.25
N ALA A 2 10.66 -13.13 5.26
CA ALA A 2 11.35 -12.64 4.08
C ALA A 2 11.11 -11.13 3.98
N GLU A 3 12.20 -10.39 3.79
CA GLU A 3 12.17 -8.96 3.56
C GLU A 3 11.73 -8.69 2.12
N PHE A 4 10.71 -7.86 1.97
CA PHE A 4 10.15 -7.50 0.68
C PHE A 4 10.17 -5.99 0.48
N LYS A 5 10.47 -5.59 -0.75
CA LYS A 5 10.54 -4.19 -1.17
C LYS A 5 9.21 -3.73 -1.74
N LEU A 6 8.50 -2.89 -0.99
CA LEU A 6 7.23 -2.29 -1.36
C LEU A 6 7.44 -0.93 -1.99
N GLN A 7 7.08 -0.80 -3.26
CA GLN A 7 7.08 0.46 -3.97
C GLN A 7 5.89 1.32 -3.53
N GLY A 8 6.16 2.59 -3.26
CA GLY A 8 5.20 3.64 -3.01
C GLY A 8 5.36 4.81 -4.00
N SER A 9 4.46 5.79 -3.92
CA SER A 9 4.46 6.98 -4.79
C SER A 9 5.68 7.88 -4.57
N GLY A 10 6.21 7.92 -3.35
CA GLY A 10 7.33 8.76 -2.94
C GLY A 10 8.58 7.99 -2.51
N GLY A 11 8.67 6.69 -2.79
CA GLY A 11 9.83 5.89 -2.44
C GLY A 11 9.54 4.40 -2.36
N TYR A 12 10.26 3.70 -1.49
CA TYR A 12 10.00 2.29 -1.23
C TYR A 12 10.26 1.95 0.23
N ILE A 13 9.58 0.94 0.74
CA ILE A 13 9.72 0.48 2.13
C ILE A 13 10.15 -0.99 2.07
N ILE A 14 11.13 -1.37 2.87
CA ILE A 14 11.55 -2.75 3.03
C ILE A 14 10.98 -3.24 4.35
N ALA A 15 10.16 -4.27 4.27
CA ALA A 15 9.48 -4.83 5.41
C ALA A 15 9.37 -6.35 5.32
N ASP A 16 9.34 -7.00 6.48
CA ASP A 16 9.08 -8.42 6.59
C ASP A 16 7.60 -8.71 6.35
N LEU A 17 7.33 -9.49 5.30
CA LEU A 17 5.98 -9.93 4.97
C LEU A 17 5.85 -11.45 5.01
N THR A 18 4.62 -11.90 5.18
CA THR A 18 4.27 -13.31 4.96
C THR A 18 4.06 -13.59 3.47
N GLU A 19 4.15 -14.86 3.06
CA GLU A 19 3.91 -15.27 1.67
C GLU A 19 2.53 -14.84 1.15
N GLU A 20 1.52 -14.81 2.02
CA GLU A 20 0.18 -14.31 1.69
C GLU A 20 0.18 -12.81 1.35
N GLN A 21 0.89 -12.01 2.14
CA GLN A 21 1.03 -10.58 1.88
C GLN A 21 1.87 -10.34 0.62
N ALA A 22 2.96 -11.09 0.42
CA ALA A 22 3.79 -10.98 -0.78
C ALA A 22 3.01 -11.31 -2.06
N LYS A 23 2.16 -12.34 -2.04
CA LYS A 23 1.26 -12.66 -3.17
C LYS A 23 0.25 -11.56 -3.45
N LYS A 24 -0.28 -10.89 -2.42
CA LYS A 24 -1.16 -9.71 -2.61
C LYS A 24 -0.39 -8.52 -3.16
N ALA A 25 0.85 -8.33 -2.71
CA ALA A 25 1.73 -7.25 -3.14
C ALA A 25 2.14 -7.36 -4.60
N ASP A 26 2.26 -8.59 -5.09
CA ASP A 26 2.72 -8.91 -6.42
C ASP A 26 1.57 -8.73 -7.42
N LEU A 27 1.64 -7.64 -8.18
CA LEU A 27 0.72 -7.38 -9.30
C LEU A 27 1.17 -8.11 -10.59
N GLY A 28 2.14 -9.03 -10.51
CA GLY A 28 2.67 -9.78 -11.65
C GLY A 28 3.60 -8.97 -12.56
N VAL A 29 4.01 -7.78 -12.11
CA VAL A 29 4.92 -6.88 -12.84
C VAL A 29 6.35 -6.93 -12.32
N GLY A 30 6.67 -7.92 -11.47
CA GLY A 30 8.00 -8.11 -10.86
C GLY A 30 8.36 -7.08 -9.79
N LYS A 31 7.40 -6.27 -9.34
CA LYS A 31 7.55 -5.31 -8.24
C LYS A 31 6.39 -5.47 -7.28
N LEU A 32 6.70 -5.37 -5.99
CA LEU A 32 5.71 -5.44 -4.93
C LEU A 32 5.24 -4.03 -4.61
N PHE A 33 3.93 -3.87 -4.49
CA PHE A 33 3.31 -2.59 -4.19
C PHE A 33 2.66 -2.62 -2.83
N LEU A 34 2.69 -1.48 -2.17
CA LEU A 34 2.04 -1.35 -0.86
C LEU A 34 0.51 -1.26 -1.00
N ALA A 35 0.04 -0.65 -2.10
CA ALA A 35 -1.38 -0.47 -2.38
C ALA A 35 -2.24 -1.76 -2.24
N PRO A 36 -1.88 -2.92 -2.82
CA PRO A 36 -2.68 -4.14 -2.69
C PRO A 36 -2.44 -4.97 -1.41
N ILE A 37 -1.34 -4.77 -0.67
CA ILE A 37 -1.16 -5.43 0.64
C ILE A 37 -2.09 -4.81 1.68
N GLY A 38 -2.20 -3.49 1.69
CA GLY A 38 -2.86 -2.74 2.75
C GLY A 38 -1.95 -2.44 3.94
N LYS A 39 -2.48 -2.62 5.15
CA LYS A 39 -1.84 -2.32 6.44
C LYS A 39 -0.52 -3.07 6.63
N LEU A 40 0.59 -2.33 6.59
CA LEU A 40 1.86 -2.72 7.21
C LEU A 40 2.09 -1.94 8.49
N GLU A 41 2.45 -2.64 9.56
CA GLU A 41 2.88 -2.00 10.80
C GLU A 41 4.35 -1.56 10.73
N GLU A 42 4.67 -0.43 11.36
CA GLU A 42 6.04 0.09 11.47
C GLU A 42 7.03 -0.94 12.01
N GLN A 43 6.56 -1.84 12.89
CA GLN A 43 7.39 -2.90 13.46
C GLN A 43 7.86 -3.94 12.45
N LYS A 44 7.15 -4.09 11.33
CA LYS A 44 7.58 -4.96 10.23
C LYS A 44 8.55 -4.27 9.28
N MET A 45 8.73 -2.95 9.40
CA MET A 45 9.56 -2.16 8.49
C MET A 45 10.98 -2.07 9.03
N SER A 46 11.89 -2.74 8.34
CA SER A 46 13.31 -2.67 8.66
C SER A 46 13.93 -1.39 8.08
N LYS A 47 13.52 -0.98 6.88
CA LYS A 47 14.10 0.18 6.18
C LYS A 47 13.05 0.91 5.34
N HIS A 48 13.29 2.18 5.08
CA HIS A 48 12.54 2.93 4.08
C HIS A 48 13.46 3.83 3.26
N TYR A 49 13.07 4.07 2.02
CA TYR A 49 13.69 5.03 1.13
C TYR A 49 12.71 6.16 0.88
N CYS A 50 13.16 7.39 1.10
CA CYS A 50 12.39 8.58 0.80
C CYS A 50 12.97 9.24 -0.46
N LYS A 51 12.17 9.35 -1.52
CA LYS A 51 12.55 10.05 -2.75
C LYS A 51 12.74 11.54 -2.52
N ASN A 52 12.03 12.15 -1.56
CA ASN A 52 12.18 13.57 -1.25
C ASN A 52 13.51 13.88 -0.56
N CYS A 53 14.04 12.94 0.22
CA CYS A 53 15.39 13.03 0.80
C CYS A 53 16.47 12.39 -0.08
N GLU A 54 16.05 11.72 -1.16
CA GLU A 54 16.89 10.85 -2.01
C GLU A 54 17.80 9.90 -1.21
N SER A 55 17.33 9.47 -0.04
CA SER A 55 18.13 8.76 0.96
C SER A 55 17.38 7.55 1.50
N GLU A 56 18.15 6.48 1.78
CA GLU A 56 17.67 5.30 2.49
C GLU A 56 17.90 5.46 3.99
N PHE A 57 16.87 5.18 4.77
CA PHE A 57 16.87 5.23 6.21
C PHE A 57 16.56 3.85 6.77
N ASN A 58 17.38 3.38 7.71
CA ASN A 58 17.14 2.13 8.46
C ASN A 58 16.20 2.35 9.66
N SER A 59 15.32 3.34 9.57
CA SER A 59 14.32 3.63 10.59
C SER A 59 12.95 3.22 10.06
N PRO A 60 11.99 2.87 10.94
CA PRO A 60 10.61 2.72 10.49
C PRO A 60 10.06 4.09 10.05
N PRO A 61 9.38 4.19 8.89
CA PRO A 61 8.64 5.39 8.52
C PRO A 61 7.36 5.49 9.35
N LYS A 62 6.94 6.71 9.67
CA LYS A 62 5.75 6.95 10.47
C LYS A 62 4.50 6.59 9.68
N ILE A 63 3.70 5.66 10.16
CA ILE A 63 2.42 5.33 9.54
C ILE A 63 1.30 6.15 10.17
N HIS A 64 0.47 6.76 9.34
CA HIS A 64 -0.84 7.25 9.74
C HIS A 64 -1.90 6.33 9.19
N LEU A 65 -2.63 5.68 10.10
CA LEU A 65 -3.78 4.87 9.79
C LEU A 65 -5.03 5.71 9.97
N GLU A 66 -5.79 5.87 8.90
CA GLU A 66 -7.13 6.44 8.90
C GLU A 66 -8.11 5.26 8.75
N GLU A 67 -8.45 4.66 9.89
CA GLU A 67 -9.49 3.63 10.03
C GLU A 67 -10.82 4.36 10.33
N ASN A 68 -11.91 4.08 9.60
CA ASN A 68 -13.24 4.75 9.62
C ASN A 68 -13.40 5.99 8.72
N THR A 69 -13.31 5.82 7.40
CA THR A 69 -13.96 6.81 6.51
C THR A 69 -15.33 6.34 6.03
N ASP A 70 -15.63 5.02 6.03
CA ASP A 70 -16.82 4.39 5.41
C ASP A 70 -17.31 5.18 4.18
N GLU A 71 -16.34 5.65 3.40
CA GLU A 71 -16.59 6.70 2.45
C GLU A 71 -17.03 6.00 1.18
N GLN A 72 -18.25 6.32 0.75
CA GLN A 72 -18.80 5.77 -0.46
C GLN A 72 -18.14 6.46 -1.66
N VAL A 73 -17.06 5.86 -2.16
CA VAL A 73 -16.29 6.38 -3.29
C VAL A 73 -17.03 6.14 -4.61
N ALA A 74 -17.79 5.06 -4.71
CA ALA A 74 -18.66 4.75 -5.85
C ALA A 74 -19.84 3.85 -5.42
N ASP A 75 -20.85 3.70 -6.30
CA ASP A 75 -21.86 2.65 -6.18
C ASP A 75 -21.17 1.29 -5.97
N ASN A 76 -21.42 0.66 -4.82
CA ASN A 76 -20.85 -0.61 -4.35
C ASN A 76 -19.33 -0.64 -4.06
N LEU A 77 -18.64 0.51 -3.91
CA LEU A 77 -17.23 0.58 -3.50
C LEU A 77 -17.06 1.51 -2.28
N ILE A 78 -16.77 0.93 -1.13
CA ILE A 78 -16.56 1.67 0.12
C ILE A 78 -15.07 1.65 0.45
N LEU A 79 -14.48 2.83 0.66
CA LEU A 79 -13.15 2.93 1.24
C LEU A 79 -13.29 2.70 2.74
N VAL A 80 -12.86 1.52 3.19
CA VAL A 80 -12.96 1.12 4.61
C VAL A 80 -11.74 1.57 5.41
N GLU A 81 -10.57 1.63 4.76
CA GLU A 81 -9.33 1.97 5.42
C GLU A 81 -8.35 2.63 4.45
N ARG A 82 -7.66 3.67 4.91
CA ARG A 82 -6.53 4.29 4.22
C ARG A 82 -5.36 4.40 5.17
N GLY A 83 -4.18 3.96 4.74
CA GLY A 83 -2.95 4.22 5.48
C GLY A 83 -1.95 4.98 4.64
N GLN A 84 -1.28 5.95 5.25
CA GLN A 84 -0.26 6.78 4.63
C GLN A 84 1.07 6.60 5.37
N TYR A 85 2.12 6.28 4.63
CA TYR A 85 3.49 6.23 5.13
C TYR A 85 4.16 7.56 4.90
N THR A 86 4.61 8.17 5.99
CA THR A 86 5.32 9.44 5.96
C THR A 86 6.73 9.25 6.52
N CYS A 87 7.71 9.88 5.88
CA CYS A 87 9.06 9.89 6.40
C CYS A 87 9.09 10.69 7.70
N GLN A 88 9.64 10.13 8.78
CA GLN A 88 9.71 10.85 10.06
C GLN A 88 10.62 12.08 9.98
N GLN A 89 11.62 12.09 9.08
CA GLN A 89 12.53 13.23 8.95
C GLN A 89 11.91 14.41 8.21
N CYS A 90 11.42 14.18 6.99
CA CYS A 90 10.93 15.25 6.12
C CYS A 90 9.39 15.35 6.07
N SER A 91 8.67 14.49 6.80
CA SER A 91 7.21 14.39 6.77
C SER A 91 6.62 14.19 5.36
N SER A 92 7.43 13.73 4.41
CA SER A 92 7.00 13.47 3.03
C SER A 92 6.33 12.10 2.92
N ILE A 93 5.29 12.00 2.10
CA ILE A 93 4.56 10.76 1.85
C ILE A 93 5.43 9.83 1.00
N ILE A 94 5.83 8.68 1.55
CA ILE A 94 6.61 7.65 0.88
C ILE A 94 5.67 6.73 0.08
N GLY A 95 4.49 6.45 0.63
CA GLY A 95 3.49 5.64 -0.03
C GLY A 95 2.17 5.72 0.70
N GLU A 96 1.12 5.30 0.04
CA GLU A 96 -0.20 5.13 0.65
C GLU A 96 -0.79 3.80 0.19
N TYR A 97 -1.65 3.23 1.02
CA TYR A 97 -2.52 2.13 0.65
C TYR A 97 -3.96 2.50 0.93
N ARG A 98 -4.86 1.88 0.18
CA ARG A 98 -6.30 2.06 0.28
C ARG A 98 -6.94 0.69 0.21
N VAL A 99 -7.73 0.37 1.22
CA VAL A 99 -8.50 -0.86 1.27
C VAL A 99 -9.92 -0.53 0.90
N PHE A 100 -10.36 -1.09 -0.22
CA PHE A 100 -11.72 -0.96 -0.69
C PHE A 100 -12.48 -2.24 -0.36
N LYS A 101 -13.65 -2.09 0.24
CA LYS A 101 -14.61 -3.17 0.42
C LYS A 101 -15.72 -2.98 -0.60
N LYS A 102 -15.89 -3.97 -1.48
CA LYS A 102 -17.08 -4.05 -2.32
C LYS A 102 -18.22 -4.63 -1.49
N GLN A 103 -19.40 -4.01 -1.58
CA GLN A 103 -20.60 -4.53 -0.91
C GLN A 103 -21.23 -5.72 -1.65
N ASP A 104 -20.87 -5.93 -2.92
CA ASP A 104 -21.39 -7.04 -3.74
C ASP A 104 -20.36 -8.16 -3.93
N GLU A 105 -20.64 -9.33 -3.33
CA GLU A 105 -20.12 -10.63 -3.73
C GLU A 105 -20.65 -11.00 -5.13
N SER A 106 -20.12 -10.38 -6.17
CA SER A 106 -20.33 -10.85 -7.55
C SER A 106 -19.12 -10.54 -8.40
N SER A 107 -18.39 -11.61 -8.65
CA SER A 107 -17.30 -11.78 -9.60
C SER A 107 -17.65 -11.22 -10.99
N ASP A 108 -17.24 -9.98 -11.32
CA ASP A 108 -16.87 -9.59 -12.68
C ASP A 108 -16.11 -8.24 -12.65
N ILE A 109 -14.79 -8.28 -12.47
CA ILE A 109 -13.91 -7.14 -12.80
C ILE A 109 -12.89 -7.66 -13.78
N GLY A 110 -13.18 -7.52 -15.07
CA GLY A 110 -12.25 -7.96 -16.10
C GLY A 110 -12.61 -7.71 -17.55
N ASN A 111 -13.77 -7.13 -17.87
CA ASN A 111 -14.11 -6.87 -19.27
C ASN A 111 -13.75 -5.44 -19.68
N ALA A 112 -12.49 -5.26 -20.10
CA ALA A 112 -12.08 -4.11 -20.89
C ALA A 112 -12.95 -4.06 -22.17
N ARG A 113 -13.76 -3.01 -22.30
CA ARG A 113 -14.52 -2.75 -23.53
C ARG A 113 -13.55 -2.29 -24.63
N PRO A 114 -13.42 -2.99 -25.77
CA PRO A 114 -12.83 -2.36 -26.95
C PRO A 114 -13.86 -1.37 -27.49
N SER A 115 -13.49 -0.09 -27.50
CA SER A 115 -14.18 0.94 -28.27
C SER A 115 -14.12 0.55 -29.75
N GLN A 116 -15.28 0.30 -30.35
CA GLN A 116 -15.44 0.19 -31.81
C GLN A 116 -16.12 1.46 -32.34
#